data_AF-A0A932SRW2-F1
#
_entry.id   AF-A0A932SRW2-F1
#
_cell.length_a   1.000
_cell.length_b   1.000
_cell.length_c   1.000
_cell.angle_alpha   90.00
_cell.angle_beta   90.00
_cell.angle_gamma   90.00
#
_symmetry.space_group_name_H-M   'P 1'
#
loop_
_entity.id
_entity.type
_entity.pdbx_description
1 polymer ?
#
loop_
_entity_poly.entity_id
_entity_poly.type
_entity_poly.pdbx_seq_one_letter_code
_entity_poly.pdbx_strand_id
1 'polypeptide(L)' 'MFGLGYQELLIILLIVLVLFGGSKLPGLARSLGSSVKEFKKGVDEAHKEDKEDKGDKEEKKA' A
#
# COMPACT_ATOMS: atom_id res chain seq x y z
N MET A 1 -15.82 -27.56 6.10
CA MET A 1 -16.75 -27.67 4.95
C MET A 1 -17.06 -26.32 4.29
N PHE A 2 -16.27 -25.27 4.47
CA PHE A 2 -16.40 -24.02 3.73
C PHE A 2 -15.01 -23.37 3.62
N GLY A 3 -14.17 -23.92 2.75
CA GLY A 3 -13.01 -23.19 2.26
C GLY A 3 -13.49 -22.40 1.05
N LEU A 4 -13.26 -21.09 1.03
CA LEU A 4 -13.42 -20.32 -0.20
C LEU A 4 -12.42 -20.89 -1.21
N GLY A 5 -12.91 -21.78 -2.06
CA GLY A 5 -12.12 -22.38 -3.12
C GLY A 5 -11.86 -21.38 -4.21
N TYR A 6 -10.94 -21.73 -5.10
CA TYR A 6 -10.63 -20.93 -6.27
C TYR A 6 -11.89 -20.65 -7.13
N GLN A 7 -12.82 -21.60 -7.15
CA GLN A 7 -14.04 -21.52 -7.93
C GLN A 7 -15.05 -20.51 -7.35
N GLU A 8 -15.26 -20.50 -6.04
CA GLU A 8 -16.11 -19.50 -5.37
C GLU A 8 -15.51 -18.10 -5.50
N LEU A 9 -14.18 -17.97 -5.38
CA LEU A 9 -13.48 -16.70 -5.51
C LEU A 9 -13.60 -16.13 -6.93
N LEU A 10 -13.56 -16.99 -7.96
CA LEU A 10 -13.83 -16.61 -9.35
C LEU A 10 -15.26 -16.12 -9.56
N ILE A 11 -16.26 -16.78 -8.96
CA ILE A 11 -17.67 -16.36 -9.06
C ILE A 11 -17.87 -14.99 -8.38
N ILE A 12 -17.31 -14.81 -7.19
CA ILE A 12 -17.36 -13.52 -6.48
C ILE A 12 -16.68 -12.43 -7.32
N LEU A 13 -15.50 -12.72 -7.88
CA LEU A 13 -14.79 -11.79 -8.76
C LEU A 13 -15.65 -11.41 -9.97
N LEU A 14 -16.33 -12.38 -10.59
CA LEU A 14 -17.22 -12.14 -11.72
C LEU A 14 -18.37 -11.19 -11.33
N ILE A 15 -19.02 -11.43 -10.19
CA ILE A 15 -20.11 -10.57 -9.69
C ILE A 15 -19.61 -9.14 -9.45
N VAL A 16 -18.46 -8.99 -8.79
CA VAL A 16 -17.83 -7.68 -8.58
C VAL A 16 -17.51 -7.02 -9.92
N LEU A 17 -17.00 -7.77 -10.90
CA LEU A 17 -16.69 -7.26 -12.23
C LEU A 17 -17.93 -6.76 -12.97
N VAL A 18 -19.08 -7.43 -12.80
CA VAL A 18 -20.36 -7.02 -13.41
C VAL A 18 -20.91 -5.76 -12.74
N LEU A 19 -20.85 -5.67 -11.41
CA LEU A 19 -21.35 -4.53 -10.66
C LEU A 19 -20.52 -3.26 -10.87
N PHE A 20 -19.19 -3.38 -10.81
CA PHE A 20 -18.28 -2.24 -10.92
C PHE A 20 -17.78 -2.01 -12.35
N GLY A 21 -17.85 -3.03 -13.22
CA GLY A 21 -17.24 -3.02 -14.54
C GLY A 21 -15.74 -3.31 -14.51
N GLY A 22 -15.25 -4.09 -15.48
CA GLY A 22 -13.83 -4.46 -15.59
C GLY A 22 -12.86 -3.28 -15.70
N SER A 23 -13.34 -2.10 -16.10
CA SER A 23 -12.53 -0.88 -16.24
C SER A 23 -12.36 -0.10 -14.93
N LYS A 24 -13.24 -0.26 -13.93
CA LYS A 24 -13.16 0.50 -12.66
C LYS A 24 -12.17 -0.10 -11.67
N LEU A 25 -12.09 -1.43 -11.61
CA LEU A 25 -11.17 -2.15 -10.72
C LEU A 25 -9.69 -1.75 -10.92
N PRO A 26 -9.14 -1.72 -12.15
CA PRO A 26 -7.76 -1.28 -12.38
C PRO A 26 -7.53 0.19 -12.01
N GLY A 27 -8.52 1.06 -12.24
CA GLY A 27 -8.45 2.47 -11.86
C GLY A 27 -8.36 2.66 -10.35
N LEU A 28 -9.23 1.98 -9.60
CA LEU A 28 -9.23 1.97 -8.14
C LEU A 28 -7.90 1.41 -7.60
N ALA A 29 -7.45 0.27 -8.12
CA ALA A 29 -6.17 -0.34 -7.73
C ALA A 29 -4.97 0.59 -7.97
N ARG A 30 -4.93 1.30 -9.10
CA ARG A 30 -3.87 2.29 -9.37
C ARG A 30 -3.93 3.46 -8.38
N SER A 31 -5.12 4.02 -8.13
CA SER A 31 -5.28 5.14 -7.20
C SER A 31 -4.90 4.78 -5.75
N LEU A 32 -5.34 3.62 -5.27
CA LEU A 32 -4.98 3.08 -3.97
C LEU A 32 -3.48 2.75 -3.90
N GLY A 33 -2.94 2.10 -4.94
CA GLY A 33 -1.52 1.74 -5.00
C GLY A 33 -0.61 2.97 -4.98
N SER A 34 -0.94 4.01 -5.73
CA SER A 34 -0.22 5.28 -5.69
C SER A 34 -0.31 5.94 -4.31
N SER A 35 -1.49 5.96 -3.69
CA SER A 35 -1.68 6.54 -2.35
C SER A 35 -0.88 5.81 -1.28
N VAL A 36 -0.90 4.47 -1.30
CA VAL A 36 -0.12 3.63 -0.37
C VAL A 36 1.38 3.79 -0.60
N LYS A 37 1.82 3.93 -1.85
CA LYS A 37 3.23 4.14 -2.19
C LYS A 37 3.75 5.47 -1.64
N GLU A 38 3.04 6.57 -1.87
CA GLU A 38 3.41 7.89 -1.36
C GLU A 38 3.32 7.93 0.17
N PHE A 39 2.30 7.30 0.76
CA PHE A 39 2.19 7.17 2.22
C PHE A 39 3.40 6.45 2.82
N LYS A 40 3.78 5.31 2.25
CA LYS A 40 4.94 4.54 2.72
C LYS A 40 6.24 5.34 2.57
N LYS A 41 6.40 6.06 1.45
CA LYS A 41 7.56 6.93 1.22
C LYS A 41 7.65 8.04 2.27
N GLY A 42 6.55 8.74 2.57
CA GLY A 42 6.54 9.79 3.59
C GLY A 42 6.86 9.26 4.99
N VAL A 43 6.38 8.06 5.34
CA VAL A 43 6.71 7.40 6.62
C VAL A 43 8.20 7.03 6.69
N ASP A 44 8.76 6.47 5.61
CA ASP A 44 10.18 6.12 5.55
C ASP A 44 11.09 7.36 5.60
N GLU A 45 10.68 8.48 4.98
CA GLU A 45 11.41 9.76 5.04
C GLU A 45 11.36 10.36 6.46
N ALA A 46 10.20 10.40 7.11
CA ALA A 46 10.08 10.86 8.49
C ALA A 46 10.95 10.03 9.46
N HIS A 47 11.03 8.71 9.25
CA HIS A 47 11.92 7.85 10.04
C HIS A 47 13.42 8.05 9.78
N LYS A 48 13.80 8.56 8.60
CA LYS A 48 15.20 8.90 8.29
C LYS A 48 15.60 10.24 8.88
N GLU A 49 14.72 11.25 8.80
CA GLU A 49 14.95 12.57 9.41
C GLU A 49 15.15 12.45 10.94
N ASP A 50 14.38 11.59 11.62
CA ASP A 50 14.55 11.28 13.05
C ASP A 50 15.88 10.59 13.40
N LYS A 51 16.52 9.91 12.44
CA LYS A 51 17.81 9.24 12.63
C LYS A 51 19.00 10.14 12.32
N GLU A 52 18.85 11.05 11.36
CA GLU A 52 19.92 11.99 10.98
C GLU A 52 20.07 13.14 12.01
N ASP A 53 18.99 13.60 12.66
CA ASP A 53 19.08 14.63 13.73
C ASP A 53 19.74 14.13 15.04
N LYS A 54 19.89 12.80 15.22
CA LYS A 54 20.58 12.21 16.37
C LYS A 54 22.05 11.85 16.13
N GLY A 55 22.54 11.93 14.89
CA GLY A 55 23.91 11.55 14.53
C GLY A 55 24.95 12.68 14.66
N ASP A 56 24.52 13.94 14.62
CA ASP A 56 25.43 15.09 14.43
C ASP A 56 25.80 15.85 15.72
N LYS A 57 25.43 15.35 16.90
CA LYS A 57 25.77 15.98 18.21
C LYS A 57 26.95 15.35 18.97
N GLU A 58 27.57 14.29 18.45
CA GLU A 58 28.63 13.56 19.19
C GLU A 58 30.08 13.82 18.72
N GLU A 59 30.31 14.53 17.59
CA GLU A 59 31.67 14.72 17.04
C GLU A 59 32.28 16.13 17.23
N LYS A 60 31.76 16.97 18.13
CA LYS A 60 32.37 18.29 18.46
C LYS A 60 32.82 18.47 19.91
N LYS A 61 33.12 17.37 20.61
CA LYS A 61 33.65 17.43 21.97
C LYS A 61 34.66 16.29 22.25
N ALA A 62 35.76 16.27 21.52
CA ALA A 62 36.96 15.52 21.88
C ALA A 62 38.20 16.38 21.57
#